data_AF-A0A171C8H9-F1
#
_entry.id   AF-A0A171C8H9-F1
#
_cell.length_a   1.000
_cell.length_b   1.000
_cell.length_c   1.000
_cell.angle_alpha   90.00
_cell.angle_beta   90.00
_cell.angle_gamma   90.00
#
_symmetry.space_group_name_H-M   'P 1'
#
loop_
_entity.id
_entity.type
_entity.pdbx_description
1 polymer ?
#
loop_
_entity_poly.entity_id
_entity_poly.type
_entity_poly.pdbx_seq_one_letter_code
_entity_poly.pdbx_strand_id
1 'polypeptide(L)'
;MTVRTFPYSSFLRSPAQVLPSLDHTDVMLEHRDEENLVLMREERFEAILSGMRLAARSLALLADRHRPLAEEALSEELPWLHWLPESEQHSCVRELLTELIAGAETGLLLPFARSFASWRSTAEAWADPQVAKELQAPFAGDGPELLPRPGGEAS
;
A
#
# COMPACT_ATOMS: atom_id res chain seq x y z
N MET A 1 7.70 17.47 -2.24
CA MET A 1 7.26 18.09 -0.97
C MET A 1 8.49 18.23 -0.08
N THR A 2 8.84 19.44 0.33
CA THR A 2 9.91 19.66 1.29
C THR A 2 9.37 19.37 2.69
N VAL A 3 9.92 18.34 3.35
CA VAL A 3 9.57 17.97 4.72
C VAL A 3 10.72 18.38 5.62
N ARG A 4 10.39 19.02 6.75
CA ARG A 4 11.39 19.40 7.77
C ARG A 4 11.26 18.48 8.98
N THR A 5 12.39 17.95 9.43
CA THR A 5 12.41 16.97 10.51
C THR A 5 12.75 17.60 11.86
N PHE A 6 12.03 17.18 12.91
CA PHE A 6 12.30 17.56 14.30
C PHE A 6 12.13 16.34 15.21
N PRO A 7 12.85 16.26 16.35
CA PRO A 7 12.54 15.25 17.37
C PRO A 7 11.15 15.46 17.96
N TYR A 8 10.39 14.39 18.17
CA TYR A 8 9.07 14.45 18.82
C TYR A 8 9.13 15.15 20.19
N SER A 9 10.16 14.86 20.99
CA SER A 9 10.38 15.51 22.29
C SER A 9 10.62 17.03 22.21
N SER A 10 11.11 17.54 21.07
CA SER A 10 11.28 18.98 20.86
C SER A 10 9.92 19.65 20.60
N PHE A 11 9.02 18.99 19.87
CA PHE A 11 7.65 19.46 19.66
C PHE A 11 6.88 19.55 20.98
N LEU A 12 6.95 18.52 21.83
CA LEU A 12 6.28 18.53 23.15
C LEU A 12 6.78 19.66 24.07
N ARG A 13 8.08 19.96 24.04
CA ARG A 13 8.68 21.00 24.89
C ARG A 13 8.43 22.41 24.39
N SER A 14 8.42 22.63 23.09
CA SER A 14 8.30 23.97 22.51
C SER A 14 7.62 23.95 21.14
N PRO A 15 6.28 23.79 21.10
CA PRO A 15 5.53 23.79 19.85
C PRO A 15 5.76 25.04 19.00
N ALA A 16 5.96 26.20 19.65
CA ALA A 16 6.22 27.48 19.00
C ALA A 16 7.48 27.51 18.12
N GLN A 17 8.44 26.60 18.33
CA GLN A 17 9.63 26.49 17.47
C GLN A 17 9.38 25.62 16.23
N VAL A 18 8.37 24.76 16.27
CA VAL A 18 8.07 23.77 15.22
C VAL A 18 6.96 24.27 14.30
N LEU A 19 5.85 24.74 14.88
CA LEU A 19 4.63 25.14 14.14
C LEU A 19 4.86 26.18 13.04
N PRO A 20 5.73 27.21 13.19
CA PRO A 20 6.01 28.15 12.10
C PRO A 20 6.58 27.49 10.83
N SER A 21 7.22 26.32 10.95
CA SER A 21 7.71 25.58 9.77
C SER A 21 6.55 25.07 8.89
N LEU A 22 5.34 24.94 9.44
CA LEU A 22 4.14 24.51 8.71
C LEU A 22 3.64 25.56 7.71
N ASP A 23 4.11 26.80 7.77
CA ASP A 23 3.77 27.86 6.81
C ASP A 23 4.32 27.54 5.41
N HIS A 24 5.43 26.80 5.34
CA HIS A 24 6.15 26.57 4.09
C HIS A 24 6.41 25.09 3.79
N THR A 25 6.40 24.23 4.80
CA THR A 25 6.78 22.82 4.71
C THR A 25 5.88 21.95 5.55
N ASP A 26 5.85 20.64 5.30
CA ASP A 26 5.29 19.69 6.28
C ASP A 26 6.39 19.29 7.27
N VAL A 27 5.98 18.86 8.45
CA VAL A 27 6.91 18.52 9.53
C VAL A 27 6.85 17.03 9.82
N MET A 28 8.00 16.36 9.80
CA MET A 28 8.16 15.00 10.33
C MET A 28 8.67 15.09 11.76
N LEU A 29 7.95 14.49 12.70
CA LEU A 29 8.37 14.32 14.08
C LEU A 29 8.98 12.93 14.25
N GLU A 30 10.27 12.89 14.55
CA GLU A 30 10.98 11.64 14.80
C GLU A 30 10.63 11.10 16.19
N HIS A 31 10.01 9.92 16.22
CA HIS A 31 9.75 9.18 17.44
C HIS A 31 10.83 8.11 17.60
N ARG A 32 11.47 8.03 18.78
CA ARG A 32 12.61 7.11 18.97
C ARG A 32 12.18 5.65 19.08
N ASP A 33 11.02 5.44 19.69
CA ASP A 33 10.54 4.11 20.08
C ASP A 33 9.27 3.70 19.31
N GLU A 34 8.79 4.54 18.38
CA GLU A 34 7.55 4.32 17.61
C GLU A 34 7.69 4.92 16.21
N GLU A 35 6.62 4.84 15.40
CA GLU A 35 6.58 5.44 14.08
C GLU A 35 6.63 6.98 14.13
N ASN A 36 7.25 7.57 13.11
CA ASN A 36 7.31 9.01 12.98
C ASN A 36 5.93 9.60 12.68
N LEU A 37 5.65 10.80 13.19
CA LEU A 37 4.40 11.50 12.94
C LEU A 37 4.60 12.59 11.89
N VAL A 38 3.65 12.75 10.98
CA VAL A 38 3.64 13.89 10.05
C VAL A 38 2.63 14.92 10.52
N LEU A 39 3.09 16.16 10.72
CA LEU A 39 2.25 17.33 10.89
C LEU A 39 2.15 18.07 9.57
N MET A 40 0.93 18.38 9.16
CA MET A 40 0.60 19.04 7.91
C MET A 40 -0.57 20.00 8.14
N ARG A 41 -0.66 21.06 7.33
CA ARG A 41 -1.86 21.91 7.30
C ARG A 41 -3.01 21.15 6.66
N GLU A 42 -4.20 21.25 7.26
CA GLU A 42 -5.43 20.62 6.73
C GLU A 42 -5.65 20.93 5.24
N GLU A 43 -5.47 22.17 4.81
CA GLU A 43 -5.58 22.57 3.40
C GLU A 43 -4.66 21.73 2.48
N ARG A 44 -3.41 21.48 2.88
CA ARG A 44 -2.49 20.65 2.09
C ARG A 44 -2.89 19.18 2.12
N PHE A 45 -3.38 18.70 3.27
CA PHE A 45 -3.88 17.33 3.41
C PHE A 45 -5.08 17.08 2.47
N GLU A 46 -6.05 17.98 2.49
CA GLU A 46 -7.22 17.91 1.60
C GLU A 46 -6.86 18.09 0.13
N ALA A 47 -5.86 18.92 -0.19
CA ALA A 47 -5.36 19.05 -1.55
C ALA A 47 -4.74 17.73 -2.06
N ILE A 48 -3.98 17.03 -1.21
CA ILE A 48 -3.41 15.71 -1.54
C ILE A 48 -4.52 14.69 -1.77
N LEU A 49 -5.50 14.60 -0.85
CA LEU A 49 -6.62 13.67 -1.01
C LEU A 49 -7.45 13.98 -2.27
N SER A 50 -7.73 15.25 -2.54
CA SER A 50 -8.49 15.67 -3.72
C SER A 50 -7.75 15.34 -5.02
N GLY A 51 -6.44 15.63 -5.07
CA GLY A 51 -5.59 15.26 -6.20
C GLY A 51 -5.52 13.76 -6.41
N MET A 52 -5.42 12.99 -5.33
CA MET A 52 -5.37 11.53 -5.39
C MET A 52 -6.70 10.92 -5.84
N ARG A 53 -7.84 11.44 -5.38
CA ARG A 53 -9.17 11.04 -5.86
C ARG A 53 -9.33 11.27 -7.36
N LEU A 54 -8.88 12.43 -7.83
CA LEU A 54 -8.90 12.76 -9.26
C LEU A 54 -8.01 11.78 -10.04
N ALA A 55 -6.76 11.59 -9.62
CA ALA A 55 -5.82 10.69 -10.28
C ALA A 55 -6.32 9.24 -10.31
N ALA A 56 -6.79 8.70 -9.18
CA ALA A 56 -7.31 7.34 -9.08
C ALA A 56 -8.52 7.12 -10.00
N ARG A 57 -9.47 8.07 -10.03
CA ARG A 57 -10.63 8.01 -10.94
C ARG A 57 -10.23 8.14 -12.40
N SER A 58 -9.29 9.02 -12.73
CA SER A 58 -8.78 9.17 -14.09
C SER A 58 -8.10 7.89 -14.58
N LEU A 59 -7.28 7.25 -13.73
CA LEU A 59 -6.64 5.98 -14.05
C LEU A 59 -7.66 4.86 -14.24
N ALA A 60 -8.66 4.77 -13.36
CA ALA A 60 -9.74 3.79 -13.48
C ALA A 60 -10.55 3.97 -14.77
N LEU A 61 -10.85 5.22 -15.14
CA LEU A 61 -11.55 5.54 -16.39
C LEU A 61 -10.71 5.16 -17.62
N LEU A 62 -9.41 5.44 -17.61
CA LEU A 62 -8.51 5.06 -18.69
C LEU A 62 -8.39 3.54 -18.82
N ALA A 63 -8.28 2.82 -17.70
CA ALA A 63 -8.25 1.36 -17.67
C ALA A 63 -9.54 0.74 -18.24
N ASP A 64 -10.70 1.33 -17.94
CA ASP A 64 -12.00 0.89 -18.46
C ASP A 64 -12.16 1.19 -19.95
N ARG A 65 -11.75 2.39 -20.40
CA ARG A 65 -12.00 2.88 -21.78
C ARG A 65 -10.94 2.48 -22.78
N HIS A 66 -9.69 2.31 -22.35
CA HIS A 66 -8.52 2.08 -23.20
C HIS A 66 -7.58 1.05 -22.58
N ARG A 67 -8.07 -0.19 -22.47
CA ARG A 67 -7.35 -1.31 -21.84
C ARG A 67 -5.90 -1.51 -22.32
N PRO A 68 -5.58 -1.52 -23.64
CA PRO A 68 -4.21 -1.76 -24.07
C PRO A 68 -3.24 -0.65 -23.62
N LEU A 69 -3.67 0.61 -23.64
CA LEU A 69 -2.86 1.73 -23.17
C LEU A 69 -2.64 1.67 -21.66
N ALA A 70 -3.67 1.26 -20.91
CA ALA A 70 -3.55 1.09 -19.47
C ALA A 70 -2.61 -0.07 -19.11
N GLU A 71 -2.65 -1.18 -19.85
CA GLU A 71 -1.71 -2.29 -19.68
C GLU A 71 -0.27 -1.88 -19.98
N GLU A 72 -0.04 -1.11 -21.05
CA GLU A 72 1.27 -0.54 -21.38
C GLU A 72 1.78 0.37 -20.26
N ALA A 73 0.98 1.38 -19.86
CA ALA A 73 1.36 2.31 -18.82
C ALA A 73 1.63 1.63 -17.46
N LEU A 74 0.80 0.66 -17.08
CA LEU A 74 1.01 -0.09 -15.83
C LEU A 74 2.26 -0.96 -15.88
N SER A 75 2.59 -1.52 -17.05
CA SER A 75 3.82 -2.31 -17.23
C SER A 75 5.07 -1.43 -17.13
N GLU A 76 5.00 -0.18 -17.60
CA GLU A 76 6.09 0.79 -17.45
C GLU A 76 6.26 1.26 -15.99
N GLU A 77 5.16 1.56 -15.31
CA GLU A 77 5.18 2.03 -13.91
C GLU A 77 5.52 0.91 -12.92
N LEU A 78 5.08 -0.32 -13.20
CA LEU A 78 5.23 -1.50 -12.33
C LEU A 78 5.96 -2.63 -13.07
N PRO A 79 7.26 -2.46 -13.40
CA PRO A 79 7.99 -3.42 -14.24
C PRO A 79 8.10 -4.82 -13.61
N TRP A 80 7.97 -4.93 -12.29
CA TRP A 80 7.95 -6.20 -11.57
C TRP A 80 6.69 -7.05 -11.86
N LEU A 81 5.62 -6.48 -12.42
CA LEU A 81 4.44 -7.24 -12.85
C LEU A 81 4.81 -8.33 -13.88
N HIS A 82 5.85 -8.11 -14.69
CA HIS A 82 6.30 -9.08 -15.69
C HIS A 82 6.74 -10.43 -15.07
N TRP A 83 7.12 -10.45 -13.79
CA TRP A 83 7.48 -11.69 -13.09
C TRP A 83 6.26 -12.50 -12.63
N LEU A 84 5.07 -11.91 -12.57
CA LEU A 84 3.86 -12.62 -12.22
C LEU A 84 3.32 -13.44 -13.41
N PRO A 85 2.66 -14.59 -13.16
CA PRO A 85 1.80 -15.22 -14.16
C PRO A 85 0.71 -14.28 -14.65
N GLU A 86 0.30 -14.41 -15.91
CA GLU A 86 -0.71 -13.54 -16.53
C GLU A 86 -2.03 -13.44 -15.72
N SER A 87 -2.50 -14.56 -15.14
CA SER A 87 -3.69 -14.57 -14.28
C SER A 87 -3.53 -13.75 -13.00
N GLU A 88 -2.31 -13.74 -12.44
CA GLU A 88 -1.96 -13.00 -11.24
C GLU A 88 -1.73 -11.51 -11.55
N GLN A 89 -1.20 -11.18 -12.73
CA GLN A 89 -1.06 -9.78 -13.18
C GLN A 89 -2.41 -9.07 -13.20
N HIS A 90 -3.43 -9.69 -13.81
CA HIS A 90 -4.78 -9.11 -13.84
C HIS A 90 -5.40 -8.98 -12.43
N SER A 91 -5.15 -9.96 -11.56
CA SER A 91 -5.65 -9.93 -10.18
C SER A 91 -5.00 -8.82 -9.36
N CYS A 92 -3.67 -8.70 -9.46
CA CYS A 92 -2.88 -7.64 -8.84
C CYS A 92 -3.37 -6.26 -9.25
N VAL A 93 -3.44 -5.97 -10.56
CA VAL A 93 -3.86 -4.66 -11.06
C VAL A 93 -5.27 -4.30 -10.58
N ARG A 94 -6.21 -5.25 -10.63
CA ARG A 94 -7.59 -5.02 -10.19
C ARG A 94 -7.68 -4.70 -8.70
N GLU A 95 -6.94 -5.44 -7.87
CA GLU A 95 -6.92 -5.22 -6.42
C GLU A 95 -6.31 -3.86 -6.07
N LEU A 96 -5.13 -3.55 -6.63
CA LEU A 96 -4.45 -2.28 -6.40
C LEU A 96 -5.29 -1.08 -6.82
N LEU A 97 -5.97 -1.15 -7.99
CA LEU A 97 -6.87 -0.09 -8.43
C LEU A 97 -8.06 0.08 -7.49
N THR A 98 -8.66 -1.04 -7.05
CA THR A 98 -9.81 -1.03 -6.14
C THR A 98 -9.44 -0.39 -4.81
N GLU A 99 -8.32 -0.78 -4.21
CA GLU A 99 -7.85 -0.21 -2.96
C GLU A 99 -7.39 1.24 -3.08
N LEU A 100 -6.77 1.61 -4.20
CA LEU A 100 -6.38 3.00 -4.46
C LEU A 100 -7.61 3.91 -4.52
N ILE A 101 -8.66 3.50 -5.24
CA ILE A 101 -9.91 4.27 -5.34
C ILE A 101 -10.58 4.37 -3.96
N ALA A 102 -10.72 3.24 -3.26
CA ALA A 102 -11.34 3.21 -1.93
C ALA A 102 -10.54 4.07 -0.92
N GLY A 103 -9.22 3.97 -0.95
CA GLY A 103 -8.33 4.74 -0.09
C GLY A 103 -8.33 6.22 -0.44
N ALA A 104 -8.44 6.59 -1.70
CA ALA A 104 -8.59 7.97 -2.12
C ALA A 104 -9.91 8.58 -1.64
N GLU A 105 -11.03 7.86 -1.75
CA GLU A 105 -12.32 8.36 -1.26
C GLU A 105 -12.32 8.51 0.28
N THR A 106 -11.80 7.51 0.99
CA THR A 106 -11.89 7.41 2.46
C THR A 106 -10.73 8.07 3.22
N GLY A 107 -9.62 8.38 2.53
CA GLY A 107 -8.36 8.78 3.17
C GLY A 107 -7.56 7.62 3.77
N LEU A 108 -8.03 6.37 3.65
CA LEU A 108 -7.37 5.19 4.21
C LEU A 108 -6.51 4.48 3.16
N LEU A 109 -5.25 4.92 3.01
CA LEU A 109 -4.30 4.33 2.05
C LEU A 109 -3.50 3.13 2.53
N LEU A 110 -3.52 2.83 3.83
CA LEU A 110 -2.74 1.70 4.37
C LEU A 110 -3.08 0.35 3.74
N PRO A 111 -4.34 0.01 3.42
CA PRO A 111 -4.66 -1.21 2.65
C PRO A 111 -3.91 -1.26 1.32
N PHE A 112 -4.03 -0.21 0.49
CA PHE A 112 -3.30 -0.08 -0.77
C PHE A 112 -1.79 -0.29 -0.61
N ALA A 113 -1.17 0.38 0.37
CA ALA A 113 0.27 0.25 0.60
C ALA A 113 0.67 -1.19 0.96
N ARG A 114 -0.15 -1.88 1.77
CA ARG A 114 0.10 -3.29 2.14
C ARG A 114 -0.04 -4.21 0.94
N SER A 115 -1.10 -4.10 0.17
CA SER A 115 -1.33 -4.97 -0.98
C SER A 115 -0.30 -4.71 -2.08
N PHE A 116 0.12 -3.46 -2.27
CA PHE A 116 1.23 -3.12 -3.17
C PHE A 116 2.53 -3.83 -2.77
N ALA A 117 2.91 -3.74 -1.49
CA ALA A 117 4.11 -4.42 -0.98
C ALA A 117 3.99 -5.96 -1.06
N SER A 118 2.80 -6.48 -0.77
CA SER A 118 2.50 -7.91 -0.86
C SER A 118 2.66 -8.43 -2.28
N TRP A 119 2.02 -7.77 -3.26
CA TRP A 119 2.11 -8.15 -4.67
C TRP A 119 3.52 -8.06 -5.23
N ARG A 120 4.28 -7.05 -4.82
CA ARG A 120 5.70 -6.95 -5.18
C ARG A 120 6.49 -8.14 -4.64
N SER A 121 6.26 -8.52 -3.38
CA SER A 121 6.92 -9.67 -2.76
C SER A 121 6.55 -10.98 -3.47
N THR A 122 5.28 -11.14 -3.85
CA THR A 122 4.82 -12.27 -4.67
C THR A 122 5.54 -12.31 -6.02
N ALA A 123 5.68 -11.19 -6.71
CA ALA A 123 6.39 -11.11 -7.97
C ALA A 123 7.87 -11.46 -7.84
N GLU A 124 8.53 -11.00 -6.77
CA GLU A 124 9.92 -11.35 -6.46
C GLU A 124 10.08 -12.85 -6.17
N ALA A 125 9.10 -13.48 -5.50
CA ALA A 125 9.08 -14.93 -5.30
C ALA A 125 8.91 -15.72 -6.60
N TRP A 126 8.11 -15.22 -7.55
CA TRP A 126 7.96 -15.81 -8.88
C TRP A 126 9.21 -15.67 -9.75
N ALA A 127 9.98 -14.59 -9.55
CA ALA A 127 11.24 -14.36 -10.25
C ALA A 127 12.32 -15.39 -9.88
N ASP A 128 12.21 -16.04 -8.71
CA ASP A 128 13.05 -17.17 -8.29
C ASP A 128 12.35 -18.51 -8.60
N PRO A 129 12.81 -19.27 -9.61
CA PRO A 129 12.19 -20.53 -9.99
C PRO A 129 12.18 -21.60 -8.89
N GLN A 130 13.11 -21.53 -7.93
CA GLN A 130 13.16 -22.48 -6.82
C GLN A 130 12.10 -22.14 -5.77
N VAL A 131 12.01 -20.86 -5.37
CA VAL A 131 10.98 -20.38 -4.43
C VAL A 131 9.59 -20.59 -5.02
N ALA A 132 9.39 -20.27 -6.30
CA ALA A 132 8.11 -20.49 -6.98
C ALA A 132 7.68 -21.96 -6.95
N LYS A 133 8.61 -22.90 -7.17
CA LYS A 133 8.33 -24.34 -7.09
C LYS A 133 8.00 -24.78 -5.67
N GLU A 134 8.74 -24.30 -4.68
CA GLU A 134 8.52 -24.63 -3.27
C GLU A 134 7.15 -24.14 -2.78
N LEU A 135 6.74 -22.92 -3.16
CA LEU A 135 5.44 -22.36 -2.81
C LEU A 135 4.25 -23.04 -3.50
N GLN A 136 4.48 -23.63 -4.69
CA GLN A 136 3.47 -24.41 -5.41
C GLN A 136 3.41 -25.87 -4.98
N ALA A 137 4.46 -26.37 -4.32
CA ALA A 137 4.50 -27.74 -3.87
C ALA A 137 3.43 -27.98 -2.78
N PRO A 138 2.83 -29.18 -2.71
CA PRO A 138 1.97 -29.54 -1.60
C PRO A 138 2.74 -29.33 -0.29
N PHE A 139 2.16 -28.59 0.65
CA PHE A 139 2.74 -28.48 1.98
C PHE A 139 2.82 -29.88 2.60
N ALA A 140 4.03 -30.34 2.91
CA ALA A 140 4.28 -31.60 3.61
C ALA A 140 3.93 -31.51 5.11
N GLY A 141 2.91 -30.72 5.45
CA GLY A 141 2.46 -30.53 6.82
C GLY A 141 1.50 -31.64 7.21
N ASP A 142 1.93 -32.49 8.12
CA ASP A 142 1.10 -33.24 9.07
C ASP A 142 0.50 -32.30 10.11
N GLY A 143 -0.11 -31.19 9.63
CA GLY A 143 -0.71 -30.16 10.48
C GLY A 143 -1.51 -30.80 11.62
N PRO A 144 -1.51 -30.19 12.83
CA PRO A 144 -2.06 -30.81 14.02
C PRO A 144 -3.44 -31.41 13.73
N GLU A 145 -3.67 -32.63 14.22
CA GLU A 145 -4.94 -33.37 14.08
C GLU A 145 -6.09 -32.39 14.22
N LEU A 146 -6.95 -32.34 13.18
CA LEU A 146 -8.02 -31.35 13.04
C LEU A 146 -8.66 -31.08 14.39
N LEU A 147 -8.37 -29.91 14.97
CA LEU A 147 -8.95 -29.54 16.26
C LEU A 147 -10.48 -29.62 16.10
N PRO A 148 -11.18 -30.32 17.01
CA PRO A 148 -12.61 -30.49 16.89
C PRO A 148 -13.26 -29.11 16.78
N ARG A 149 -14.16 -28.98 15.79
CA ARG A 149 -14.94 -27.75 15.59
C ARG A 149 -15.58 -27.38 16.93
N PRO A 150 -15.36 -26.16 17.46
CA PRO A 150 -15.96 -25.76 18.72
C PRO A 150 -17.49 -25.97 18.66
N GLY A 151 -18.01 -26.87 19.51
CA GLY A 151 -19.45 -27.19 19.60
C GLY A 151 -19.93 -28.45 18.88
N GLY A 152 -19.05 -29.29 18.31
CA GLY A 152 -19.43 -30.60 17.80
C GLY A 152 -19.54 -31.64 18.92
N GLU A 153 -20.76 -32.02 19.30
CA GLU A 153 -20.99 -33.16 20.19
C GLU A 153 -20.52 -34.46 19.52
N ALA A 154 -19.65 -35.20 20.21
CA ALA A 154 -19.31 -36.57 19.83
C ALA A 154 -20.58 -37.43 19.95
N SER A 155 -21.07 -37.96 18.83
CA SER A 155 -22.00 -39.10 18.83
C SER A 155 -21.22 -40.41 18.94
#